data_AF-A0A1Q3PLI8-F1
#
_entry.id   AF-A0A1Q3PLI8-F1
#
_cell.length_a   1.000
_cell.length_b   1.000
_cell.length_c   1.000
_cell.angle_alpha   90.00
_cell.angle_beta   90.00
_cell.angle_gamma   90.00
#
_symmetry.space_group_name_H-M   'P 1'
#
loop_
_entity.id
_entity.type
_entity.pdbx_description
1 polymer ?
#
loop_
_entity_poly.entity_id
_entity_poly.type
_entity_poly.pdbx_seq_one_letter_code
_entity_poly.pdbx_strand_id
1 'polypeptide(L)'
;MKLPILSLTTILTLTFGGLQTAEAQTIPKEELIFLTSEWKGERFPDGRPKISDELVRRAREINIEEAWVVLKNEGYNCQFEGNWKIVHDDVVIAGRALTAQFMPSRPDIEKNIKDRGAKQGRIGNTNSWPIDMLGKGDVYVADGMGKIVEGTLIGDNLANSIYAKTGNGVVFDAGVRDLDGLSKIPGFNAFVRDFDPSYLKDAVVTGINTPIRIGRAVVLPGDLVLAKKEGVIFVPAHMVEKVVQTAEFIALRDKFGIQMLKEGKYTPGQIDSQWTDALKNDFLKWLDKNPNEIPMKRSELDEYMKKRTW
;
A
#
# COMPACT_ATOMS: atom_id res chain seq x y z
N MET A 1 69.43 -31.06 -29.40
CA MET A 1 68.48 -30.13 -30.07
C MET A 1 67.21 -30.09 -29.21
N LYS A 2 66.99 -29.01 -28.44
CA LYS A 2 65.87 -28.88 -27.49
C LYS A 2 64.64 -28.37 -28.24
N LEU A 3 63.52 -29.11 -28.22
CA LEU A 3 62.19 -28.56 -28.54
C LEU A 3 61.48 -28.20 -27.23
N PRO A 4 60.90 -27.00 -27.08
CA PRO A 4 60.03 -26.69 -25.96
C PRO A 4 58.61 -27.19 -26.27
N ILE A 5 58.05 -27.97 -25.36
CA ILE A 5 56.63 -28.35 -25.36
C ILE A 5 55.87 -27.16 -24.78
N LEU A 6 55.12 -26.45 -25.62
CA LEU A 6 54.22 -25.39 -25.21
C LEU A 6 52.95 -26.04 -24.66
N SER A 7 52.81 -26.10 -23.32
CA SER A 7 51.56 -26.52 -22.69
C SER A 7 50.48 -25.45 -22.89
N LEU A 8 49.54 -25.74 -23.79
CA LEU A 8 48.35 -24.92 -24.03
C LEU A 8 47.31 -25.22 -22.94
N THR A 9 47.38 -24.51 -21.81
CA THR A 9 46.36 -24.62 -20.75
C THR A 9 45.07 -23.95 -21.23
N THR A 10 44.14 -24.74 -21.75
CA THR A 10 42.81 -24.27 -22.13
C THR A 10 41.98 -24.09 -20.85
N ILE A 11 41.79 -22.84 -20.42
CA ILE A 11 40.88 -22.51 -19.31
C ILE A 11 39.45 -22.60 -19.86
N LEU A 12 38.81 -23.75 -19.65
CA LEU A 12 37.39 -23.94 -19.92
C LEU A 12 36.59 -23.19 -18.84
N THR A 13 36.20 -21.95 -19.13
CA THR A 13 35.28 -21.18 -18.29
C THR A 13 33.88 -21.77 -18.45
N LEU A 14 33.52 -22.70 -17.57
CA LEU A 14 32.14 -23.15 -17.38
C LEU A 14 31.34 -21.96 -16.84
N THR A 15 30.72 -21.21 -17.73
CA THR A 15 29.64 -20.30 -17.38
C THR A 15 28.47 -21.15 -16.90
N PHE A 16 28.34 -21.33 -15.58
CA PHE A 16 27.08 -21.73 -14.97
C PHE A 16 26.07 -20.60 -15.21
N GLY A 17 25.45 -20.61 -16.38
CA GLY A 17 24.24 -19.84 -16.61
C GLY A 17 23.19 -20.40 -15.66
N GLY A 18 22.95 -19.72 -14.54
CA GLY A 18 21.88 -20.07 -13.62
C GLY A 18 20.57 -20.13 -14.41
N LEU A 19 19.89 -21.27 -14.36
CA LEU A 19 18.53 -21.40 -14.86
C LEU A 19 17.65 -20.42 -14.07
N GLN A 20 17.38 -19.26 -14.67
CA GLN A 20 16.47 -18.28 -14.09
C GLN A 20 15.06 -18.86 -14.21
N THR A 21 14.56 -19.45 -13.12
CA THR A 21 13.20 -19.96 -13.07
C THR A 21 12.28 -18.77 -12.87
N ALA A 22 11.53 -18.40 -13.91
CA ALA A 22 10.54 -17.33 -13.81
C ALA A 22 9.43 -17.76 -12.86
N GLU A 23 9.27 -17.08 -11.72
CA GLU A 23 8.13 -17.32 -10.82
C GLU A 23 6.81 -16.99 -11.52
N ALA A 24 5.77 -17.76 -11.19
CA ALA A 24 4.46 -17.71 -11.81
C ALA A 24 3.82 -16.36 -11.51
N GLN A 25 3.76 -15.51 -12.53
CA GLN A 25 3.11 -14.20 -12.54
C GLN A 25 3.73 -13.20 -11.54
N THR A 26 4.63 -13.63 -10.66
CA THR A 26 5.38 -12.76 -9.76
C THR A 26 6.42 -11.96 -10.54
N ILE A 27 6.51 -10.65 -10.28
CA ILE A 27 7.62 -9.85 -10.82
C ILE A 27 8.97 -10.42 -10.32
N PRO A 28 10.06 -10.36 -11.11
CA PRO A 28 11.38 -10.64 -10.59
C PRO A 28 11.72 -9.71 -9.42
N LYS A 29 12.32 -10.26 -8.37
CA LYS A 29 12.73 -9.50 -7.17
C LYS A 29 13.63 -8.32 -7.53
N GLU A 30 14.57 -8.53 -8.45
CA GLU A 30 15.54 -7.53 -8.89
C GLU A 30 14.84 -6.36 -9.58
N GLU A 31 13.80 -6.64 -10.36
CA GLU A 31 12.98 -5.63 -11.03
C GLU A 31 12.17 -4.83 -10.01
N LEU A 32 11.57 -5.49 -9.00
CA LEU A 32 10.87 -4.78 -7.94
C LEU A 32 11.80 -3.86 -7.14
N ILE A 33 13.02 -4.32 -6.83
CA ILE A 33 14.05 -3.52 -6.17
C ILE A 33 14.44 -2.33 -7.04
N PHE A 34 14.57 -2.52 -8.35
CA PHE A 34 14.86 -1.45 -9.30
C PHE A 34 13.74 -0.39 -9.31
N LEU A 35 12.48 -0.79 -9.45
CA LEU A 35 11.33 0.12 -9.47
C LEU A 35 11.11 0.86 -8.15
N THR A 36 11.58 0.28 -7.04
CA THR A 36 11.49 0.87 -5.70
C THR A 36 12.87 1.26 -5.16
N SER A 37 13.79 1.68 -6.04
CA SER A 37 15.20 1.94 -5.68
C SER A 37 15.38 3.02 -4.62
N GLU A 38 14.44 3.96 -4.51
CA GLU A 38 14.44 5.01 -3.49
C GLU A 38 14.28 4.45 -2.07
N TRP A 39 13.66 3.28 -1.90
CA TRP A 39 13.58 2.62 -0.61
C TRP A 39 14.92 2.01 -0.19
N LYS A 40 15.47 2.52 0.92
CA LYS A 40 16.74 2.07 1.51
C LYS A 40 16.58 1.24 2.80
N GLY A 41 15.35 0.99 3.24
CA GLY A 41 15.05 0.22 4.45
C GLY A 41 15.03 -1.29 4.25
N GLU A 42 14.57 -2.02 5.28
CA GLU A 42 14.39 -3.48 5.22
C GLU A 42 13.40 -3.87 4.11
N ARG A 43 13.60 -5.06 3.50
CA ARG A 43 12.72 -5.63 2.48
C ARG A 43 12.29 -7.04 2.88
N PHE A 44 11.10 -7.44 2.45
CA PHE A 44 10.68 -8.84 2.52
C PHE A 44 11.52 -9.73 1.58
N PRO A 45 11.49 -11.07 1.74
CA PRO A 45 12.23 -11.99 0.88
C PRO A 45 11.95 -11.81 -0.62
N ASP A 46 10.71 -11.45 -0.97
CA ASP A 46 10.21 -11.19 -2.33
C ASP A 46 10.66 -9.82 -2.92
N GLY A 47 11.38 -8.99 -2.14
CA GLY A 47 11.88 -7.69 -2.58
C GLY A 47 10.98 -6.51 -2.23
N ARG A 48 9.76 -6.74 -1.74
CA ARG A 48 8.85 -5.65 -1.32
C ARG A 48 9.47 -4.80 -0.22
N PRO A 49 9.40 -3.46 -0.29
CA PRO A 49 9.67 -2.57 0.84
C PRO A 49 8.89 -2.98 2.10
N LYS A 50 9.56 -2.98 3.26
CA LYS A 50 9.00 -3.57 4.49
C LYS A 50 8.44 -2.57 5.50
N ILE A 51 7.91 -1.40 5.12
CA ILE A 51 7.18 -0.54 6.09
C ILE A 51 8.00 -0.20 7.34
N SER A 52 7.38 0.16 8.44
CA SER A 52 7.65 -0.44 9.75
C SER A 52 6.29 -0.56 10.41
N ASP A 53 6.09 -1.52 11.31
CA ASP A 53 4.74 -1.69 11.89
C ASP A 53 4.31 -0.44 12.67
N GLU A 54 5.29 0.27 13.23
CA GLU A 54 5.07 1.55 13.90
C GLU A 54 4.64 2.66 12.93
N LEU A 55 5.28 2.78 11.76
CA LEU A 55 4.86 3.75 10.74
C LEU A 55 3.47 3.40 10.18
N VAL A 56 3.16 2.12 9.96
CA VAL A 56 1.82 1.69 9.53
C VAL A 56 0.79 2.03 10.61
N ARG A 57 1.10 1.80 11.89
CA ARG A 57 0.21 2.13 13.01
C ARG A 57 -0.06 3.65 13.05
N ARG A 58 0.97 4.48 12.97
CA ARG A 58 0.82 5.95 12.94
C ARG A 58 0.04 6.43 11.72
N ALA A 59 0.25 5.82 10.56
CA ALA A 59 -0.48 6.15 9.34
C ALA A 59 -2.00 5.87 9.42
N ARG A 60 -2.48 5.04 10.36
CA ARG A 60 -3.94 4.87 10.57
C ARG A 60 -4.59 6.16 11.06
N GLU A 61 -3.85 6.98 11.79
CA GLU A 61 -4.36 8.17 12.46
C GLU A 61 -4.35 9.42 11.56
N ILE A 62 -3.61 9.42 10.45
CA ILE A 62 -3.49 10.60 9.57
C ILE A 62 -4.68 10.75 8.62
N ASN A 63 -4.96 11.97 8.15
CA ASN A 63 -6.02 12.19 7.17
C ASN A 63 -5.55 11.93 5.72
N ILE A 64 -6.45 11.48 4.85
CA ILE A 64 -6.12 11.22 3.44
C ILE A 64 -5.74 12.52 2.73
N GLU A 65 -6.40 13.63 3.05
CA GLU A 65 -6.17 14.96 2.48
C GLU A 65 -4.76 15.46 2.78
N GLU A 66 -4.29 15.27 4.01
CA GLU A 66 -2.94 15.63 4.42
C GLU A 66 -1.90 14.82 3.65
N ALA A 67 -2.08 13.50 3.59
CA ALA A 67 -1.19 12.62 2.83
C ALA A 67 -1.17 12.98 1.33
N TRP A 68 -2.34 13.28 0.77
CA TRP A 68 -2.51 13.70 -0.62
C TRP A 68 -1.77 15.01 -0.92
N VAL A 69 -1.91 16.04 -0.06
CA VAL A 69 -1.21 17.32 -0.23
C VAL A 69 0.29 17.14 -0.19
N VAL A 70 0.81 16.33 0.76
CA VAL A 70 2.25 16.05 0.83
C VAL A 70 2.75 15.38 -0.44
N LEU A 71 2.02 14.37 -0.94
CA LEU A 71 2.38 13.65 -2.15
C LEU A 71 2.34 14.54 -3.39
N LYS A 72 1.31 15.37 -3.55
CA LYS A 72 1.21 16.31 -4.69
C LYS A 72 2.36 17.32 -4.72
N ASN A 73 2.75 17.84 -3.56
CA ASN A 73 3.87 18.78 -3.45
C ASN A 73 5.21 18.14 -3.89
N GLU A 74 5.30 16.82 -3.81
CA GLU A 74 6.46 16.03 -4.22
C GLU A 74 6.33 15.48 -5.65
N GLY A 75 5.27 15.87 -6.38
CA GLY A 75 5.03 15.49 -7.78
C GLY A 75 4.25 14.18 -7.96
N TYR A 76 3.82 13.52 -6.88
CA TYR A 76 3.04 12.28 -6.95
C TYR A 76 1.54 12.60 -7.14
N ASN A 77 1.12 12.77 -8.39
CA ASN A 77 -0.25 13.21 -8.72
C ASN A 77 -1.28 12.08 -8.87
N CYS A 78 -0.84 10.83 -8.92
CA CYS A 78 -1.67 9.66 -9.24
C CYS A 78 -1.67 8.64 -8.09
N GLN A 79 -2.06 9.06 -6.89
CA GLN A 79 -1.93 8.24 -5.67
C GLN A 79 -3.23 7.94 -4.93
N PHE A 80 -4.39 8.43 -5.39
CA PHE A 80 -5.67 8.22 -4.71
C PHE A 80 -6.78 7.92 -5.70
N GLU A 81 -7.64 7.02 -5.27
CA GLU A 81 -8.86 6.62 -5.95
C GLU A 81 -10.04 6.66 -4.97
N GLY A 82 -11.17 7.20 -5.42
CA GLY A 82 -12.41 7.33 -4.63
C GLY A 82 -13.55 6.50 -5.22
N ASN A 83 -14.78 6.83 -4.81
CA ASN A 83 -16.02 6.16 -5.26
C ASN A 83 -16.01 4.65 -4.99
N TRP A 84 -15.66 4.28 -3.76
CA TRP A 84 -15.68 2.91 -3.28
C TRP A 84 -16.99 2.62 -2.54
N LYS A 85 -17.49 1.39 -2.70
CA LYS A 85 -18.38 0.77 -1.74
C LYS A 85 -17.53 0.13 -0.65
N ILE A 86 -18.00 0.21 0.59
CA ILE A 86 -17.30 -0.32 1.77
C ILE A 86 -18.26 -1.18 2.58
N VAL A 87 -17.71 -2.16 3.29
CA VAL A 87 -18.48 -3.04 4.19
C VAL A 87 -18.72 -2.33 5.52
N HIS A 88 -17.69 -1.65 6.04
CA HIS A 88 -17.71 -0.93 7.31
C HIS A 88 -17.25 0.52 7.08
N ASP A 89 -17.96 1.50 7.64
CA ASP A 89 -17.61 2.92 7.56
C ASP A 89 -16.72 3.41 8.70
N ASP A 90 -16.54 2.58 9.73
CA ASP A 90 -15.73 2.81 10.93
C ASP A 90 -14.39 2.07 10.93
N VAL A 91 -14.16 1.15 9.99
CA VAL A 91 -12.93 0.35 9.91
C VAL A 91 -11.93 0.93 8.90
N VAL A 92 -10.80 1.41 9.41
CA VAL A 92 -9.65 1.87 8.61
C VAL A 92 -8.77 0.68 8.18
N ILE A 93 -8.40 0.64 6.89
CA ILE A 93 -7.36 -0.27 6.41
C ILE A 93 -6.05 0.49 6.29
N ALA A 94 -5.00 -0.01 6.95
CA ALA A 94 -3.64 0.44 6.71
C ALA A 94 -2.64 -0.71 6.76
N GLY A 95 -1.76 -0.77 5.76
CA GLY A 95 -0.75 -1.82 5.66
C GLY A 95 0.02 -1.77 4.36
N ARG A 96 0.81 -2.80 4.11
CA ARG A 96 1.72 -2.87 2.97
C ARG A 96 1.03 -3.57 1.81
N ALA A 97 1.09 -3.01 0.62
CA ALA A 97 0.40 -3.59 -0.54
C ALA A 97 1.00 -4.95 -0.92
N LEU A 98 0.15 -5.96 -1.06
CA LEU A 98 0.40 -7.12 -1.91
C LEU A 98 -0.52 -6.97 -3.12
N THR A 99 0.07 -6.74 -4.28
CA THR A 99 -0.69 -6.40 -5.50
C THR A 99 -1.02 -7.64 -6.32
N ALA A 100 -2.21 -7.64 -6.95
CA ALA A 100 -2.57 -8.62 -7.97
C ALA A 100 -3.25 -7.96 -9.17
N GLN A 101 -2.83 -8.32 -10.38
CA GLN A 101 -3.43 -7.89 -11.63
C GLN A 101 -4.27 -9.02 -12.21
N PHE A 102 -5.56 -8.77 -12.44
CA PHE A 102 -6.40 -9.63 -13.25
C PHE A 102 -6.48 -9.12 -14.69
N MET A 103 -6.71 -10.05 -15.62
CA MET A 103 -7.04 -9.78 -17.03
C MET A 103 -8.23 -10.65 -17.43
N PRO A 104 -8.96 -10.29 -18.51
CA PRO A 104 -9.97 -11.17 -19.08
C PRO A 104 -9.34 -12.50 -19.46
N SER A 105 -10.01 -13.61 -19.14
CA SER A 105 -9.46 -14.92 -19.46
C SER A 105 -9.41 -15.14 -20.97
N ARG A 106 -8.33 -15.80 -21.40
CA ARG A 106 -8.17 -16.37 -22.74
C ARG A 106 -7.69 -17.81 -22.57
N PRO A 107 -8.37 -18.83 -23.12
CA PRO A 107 -8.09 -20.24 -22.77
C PRO A 107 -6.64 -20.69 -22.95
N ASP A 108 -5.97 -20.24 -24.02
CA ASP A 108 -4.57 -20.54 -24.30
C ASP A 108 -3.60 -19.90 -23.28
N ILE A 109 -3.90 -18.68 -22.82
CA ILE A 109 -3.11 -17.98 -21.79
C ILE A 109 -3.37 -18.62 -20.43
N GLU A 110 -4.63 -18.79 -20.05
CA GLU A 110 -5.02 -19.32 -18.74
C GLU A 110 -4.44 -20.73 -18.53
N LYS A 111 -4.49 -21.59 -19.55
CA LYS A 111 -3.85 -22.91 -19.52
C LYS A 111 -2.36 -22.79 -19.21
N ASN A 112 -1.62 -21.94 -19.93
CA ASN A 112 -0.19 -21.80 -19.75
C ASN A 112 0.18 -21.22 -18.36
N ILE A 113 -0.63 -20.29 -17.84
CA ILE A 113 -0.47 -19.72 -16.50
C ILE A 113 -0.65 -20.82 -15.44
N LYS A 114 -1.74 -21.60 -15.53
CA LYS A 114 -2.04 -22.70 -14.61
C LYS A 114 -0.98 -23.79 -14.65
N ASP A 115 -0.56 -24.20 -15.84
CA ASP A 115 0.49 -25.21 -16.02
C ASP A 115 1.82 -24.77 -15.39
N ARG A 116 2.18 -23.49 -15.51
CA ARG A 116 3.37 -22.92 -14.85
C ARG A 116 3.21 -22.87 -13.33
N GLY A 117 2.08 -22.37 -12.83
CA GLY A 117 1.80 -22.27 -11.41
C GLY A 117 1.83 -23.64 -10.72
N ALA A 118 1.22 -24.66 -11.32
CA ALA A 118 1.22 -26.03 -10.80
C ALA A 118 2.64 -26.61 -10.69
N LYS A 119 3.50 -26.39 -11.70
CA LYS A 119 4.92 -26.80 -11.66
C LYS A 119 5.72 -26.10 -10.57
N GLN A 120 5.22 -24.98 -10.04
CA GLN A 120 5.83 -24.20 -8.97
C GLN A 120 5.11 -24.37 -7.62
N GLY A 121 4.22 -25.37 -7.52
CA GLY A 121 3.53 -25.70 -6.27
C GLY A 121 2.37 -24.78 -5.92
N ARG A 122 1.88 -23.94 -6.84
CA ARG A 122 0.63 -23.19 -6.64
C ARG A 122 -0.55 -24.17 -6.61
N ILE A 123 -1.49 -23.94 -5.69
CA ILE A 123 -2.66 -24.79 -5.48
C ILE A 123 -3.92 -24.03 -5.89
N GLY A 124 -4.88 -24.74 -6.48
CA GLY A 124 -6.17 -24.17 -6.87
C GLY A 124 -6.08 -23.24 -8.09
N ASN A 125 -7.04 -22.34 -8.20
CA ASN A 125 -7.14 -21.41 -9.32
C ASN A 125 -6.34 -20.12 -9.06
N THR A 126 -6.01 -19.38 -10.12
CA THR A 126 -5.05 -18.26 -10.08
C THR A 126 -5.39 -17.16 -9.08
N ASN A 127 -6.68 -17.01 -8.75
CA ASN A 127 -7.21 -16.00 -7.84
C ASN A 127 -6.84 -16.23 -6.36
N SER A 128 -6.55 -17.46 -5.92
CA SER A 128 -6.15 -17.72 -4.54
C SER A 128 -4.65 -17.48 -4.29
N TRP A 129 -3.82 -17.53 -5.34
CA TRP A 129 -2.36 -17.47 -5.21
C TRP A 129 -1.84 -16.19 -4.54
N PRO A 130 -2.39 -14.99 -4.80
CA PRO A 130 -1.97 -13.77 -4.08
C PRO A 130 -2.40 -13.81 -2.61
N ILE A 131 -3.59 -14.36 -2.31
CA ILE A 131 -4.12 -14.47 -0.94
C ILE A 131 -3.25 -15.42 -0.11
N ASP A 132 -2.78 -16.51 -0.72
CA ASP A 132 -1.88 -17.45 -0.06
C ASP A 132 -0.56 -16.80 0.37
N MET A 133 -0.10 -15.79 -0.38
CA MET A 133 1.15 -15.06 -0.13
C MET A 133 1.03 -13.93 0.90
N LEU A 134 -0.18 -13.56 1.31
CA LEU A 134 -0.38 -12.48 2.29
C LEU A 134 0.28 -12.80 3.63
N GLY A 135 0.99 -11.82 4.17
CA GLY A 135 1.57 -11.85 5.51
C GLY A 135 0.87 -10.90 6.48
N LYS A 136 1.26 -10.98 7.76
CA LYS A 136 0.75 -10.08 8.81
C LYS A 136 0.99 -8.61 8.43
N GLY A 137 -0.07 -7.80 8.51
CA GLY A 137 -0.02 -6.36 8.20
C GLY A 137 -0.01 -6.02 6.69
N ASP A 138 -0.10 -7.01 5.80
CA ASP A 138 -0.35 -6.73 4.37
C ASP A 138 -1.78 -6.22 4.16
N VAL A 139 -2.00 -5.58 3.01
CA VAL A 139 -3.32 -5.28 2.46
C VAL A 139 -3.39 -5.93 1.09
N TYR A 140 -4.44 -6.71 0.84
CA TYR A 140 -4.65 -7.27 -0.49
C TYR A 140 -5.16 -6.17 -1.42
N VAL A 141 -4.39 -5.83 -2.44
CA VAL A 141 -4.77 -4.81 -3.44
C VAL A 141 -4.85 -5.47 -4.79
N ALA A 142 -6.00 -5.44 -5.44
CA ALA A 142 -6.18 -6.14 -6.70
C ALA A 142 -6.95 -5.32 -7.74
N ASP A 143 -6.41 -5.24 -8.95
CA ASP A 143 -7.10 -4.73 -10.12
C ASP A 143 -7.94 -5.85 -10.73
N GLY A 144 -9.25 -5.80 -10.49
CA GLY A 144 -10.25 -6.73 -11.03
C GLY A 144 -10.97 -6.21 -12.27
N MET A 145 -10.39 -5.22 -12.96
CA MET A 145 -10.91 -4.60 -14.20
C MET A 145 -12.24 -3.83 -14.02
N GLY A 146 -12.62 -3.51 -12.78
CA GLY A 146 -13.94 -2.94 -12.45
C GLY A 146 -15.10 -3.91 -12.71
N LYS A 147 -14.84 -5.21 -12.89
CA LYS A 147 -15.87 -6.21 -13.20
C LYS A 147 -16.74 -6.45 -11.96
N ILE A 148 -18.03 -6.11 -12.02
CA ILE A 148 -18.98 -6.33 -10.91
C ILE A 148 -19.67 -7.68 -11.11
N VAL A 149 -20.55 -7.78 -12.12
CA VAL A 149 -21.26 -9.02 -12.45
C VAL A 149 -20.26 -10.05 -12.96
N GLU A 150 -20.26 -11.22 -12.33
CA GLU A 150 -19.28 -12.30 -12.54
C GLU A 150 -17.82 -11.88 -12.30
N GLY A 151 -17.61 -10.80 -11.55
CA GLY A 151 -16.30 -10.30 -11.14
C GLY A 151 -16.03 -10.45 -9.65
N THR A 152 -16.96 -11.05 -8.90
CA THR A 152 -16.91 -11.17 -7.45
C THR A 152 -15.94 -12.27 -7.00
N LEU A 153 -14.81 -11.83 -6.46
CA LEU A 153 -13.78 -12.73 -5.94
C LEU A 153 -13.98 -13.00 -4.44
N ILE A 154 -14.10 -11.93 -3.66
CA ILE A 154 -14.10 -12.02 -2.21
C ILE A 154 -15.51 -12.37 -1.75
N GLY A 155 -15.63 -13.53 -1.10
CA GLY A 155 -16.78 -13.94 -0.30
C GLY A 155 -16.30 -14.41 1.07
N ASP A 156 -17.18 -15.02 1.87
CA ASP A 156 -16.92 -15.30 3.30
C ASP A 156 -15.59 -16.01 3.57
N ASN A 157 -15.30 -17.09 2.83
CA ASN A 157 -14.08 -17.88 3.05
C ASN A 157 -12.80 -17.08 2.77
N LEU A 158 -12.79 -16.30 1.68
CA LEU A 158 -11.60 -15.54 1.30
C LEU A 158 -11.42 -14.30 2.17
N ALA A 159 -12.51 -13.63 2.57
CA ALA A 159 -12.46 -12.53 3.53
C ALA A 159 -11.87 -12.98 4.87
N ASN A 160 -12.35 -14.12 5.41
CA ASN A 160 -11.80 -14.70 6.65
C ASN A 160 -10.33 -15.12 6.49
N SER A 161 -9.94 -15.68 5.34
CA SER A 161 -8.54 -16.03 5.08
C SER A 161 -7.62 -14.80 5.05
N ILE A 162 -8.05 -13.74 4.34
CA ILE A 162 -7.33 -12.46 4.27
C ILE A 162 -7.18 -11.88 5.67
N TYR A 163 -8.28 -11.76 6.42
CA TYR A 163 -8.25 -11.18 7.75
C TYR A 163 -7.39 -12.00 8.72
N ALA A 164 -7.51 -13.33 8.71
CA ALA A 164 -6.72 -14.20 9.58
C ALA A 164 -5.21 -14.11 9.30
N LYS A 165 -4.81 -13.93 8.03
CA LYS A 165 -3.40 -13.77 7.64
C LYS A 165 -2.86 -12.38 7.97
N THR A 166 -3.67 -11.34 7.73
CA THR A 166 -3.17 -9.96 7.66
C THR A 166 -3.56 -9.09 8.85
N GLY A 167 -4.71 -9.35 9.49
CA GLY A 167 -5.38 -8.42 10.40
C GLY A 167 -5.95 -7.18 9.70
N ASN A 168 -6.11 -7.25 8.37
CA ASN A 168 -6.51 -6.15 7.49
C ASN A 168 -7.59 -6.58 6.51
N GLY A 169 -7.97 -5.64 5.64
CA GLY A 169 -8.95 -5.82 4.59
C GLY A 169 -8.38 -5.96 3.18
N VAL A 170 -9.23 -5.65 2.21
CA VAL A 170 -8.94 -5.71 0.78
C VAL A 170 -9.34 -4.41 0.08
N VAL A 171 -8.56 -4.02 -0.93
CA VAL A 171 -8.94 -3.05 -1.95
C VAL A 171 -9.03 -3.82 -3.27
N PHE A 172 -10.25 -4.04 -3.76
CA PHE A 172 -10.49 -4.82 -4.97
C PHE A 172 -11.26 -4.00 -6.00
N ASP A 173 -10.61 -3.62 -7.10
CA ASP A 173 -11.21 -2.85 -8.19
C ASP A 173 -12.13 -3.75 -9.05
N ALA A 174 -13.19 -4.27 -8.43
CA ALA A 174 -14.21 -5.17 -8.97
C ALA A 174 -15.34 -5.36 -7.93
N GLY A 175 -16.26 -6.28 -8.19
CA GLY A 175 -17.30 -6.67 -7.26
C GLY A 175 -16.80 -7.57 -6.13
N VAL A 176 -17.54 -7.63 -5.03
CA VAL A 176 -17.45 -8.73 -4.03
C VAL A 176 -18.82 -9.29 -3.72
N ARG A 177 -18.88 -10.46 -3.10
CA ARG A 177 -20.13 -11.14 -2.75
C ARG A 177 -20.21 -11.38 -1.23
N ASP A 178 -21.30 -12.01 -0.81
CA ASP A 178 -21.53 -12.41 0.59
C ASP A 178 -21.49 -11.23 1.58
N LEU A 179 -22.00 -10.05 1.20
CA LEU A 179 -21.93 -8.82 2.00
C LEU A 179 -22.40 -9.00 3.45
N ASP A 180 -23.48 -9.76 3.68
CA ASP A 180 -23.97 -10.06 5.03
C ASP A 180 -22.92 -10.79 5.89
N GLY A 181 -22.22 -11.78 5.32
CA GLY A 181 -21.17 -12.50 6.02
C GLY A 181 -19.90 -11.67 6.20
N LEU A 182 -19.51 -10.87 5.20
CA LEU A 182 -18.41 -9.91 5.30
C LEU A 182 -18.64 -8.90 6.43
N SER A 183 -19.87 -8.40 6.59
CA SER A 183 -20.23 -7.43 7.64
C SER A 183 -20.12 -7.97 9.07
N LYS A 184 -19.97 -9.29 9.22
CA LYS A 184 -19.85 -9.96 10.51
C LYS A 184 -18.40 -10.20 10.92
N ILE A 185 -17.41 -9.83 10.10
CA ILE A 185 -15.99 -10.05 10.38
C ILE A 185 -15.42 -8.80 11.07
N PRO A 186 -15.24 -8.78 12.41
CA PRO A 186 -14.89 -7.56 13.12
C PRO A 186 -13.45 -7.14 12.79
N GLY A 187 -13.28 -5.91 12.31
CA GLY A 187 -11.97 -5.34 11.94
C GLY A 187 -11.55 -5.61 10.49
N PHE A 188 -12.31 -6.42 9.74
CA PHE A 188 -12.14 -6.53 8.29
C PHE A 188 -12.90 -5.40 7.59
N ASN A 189 -12.42 -4.98 6.42
CA ASN A 189 -13.16 -4.11 5.53
C ASN A 189 -12.80 -4.44 4.07
N ALA A 190 -13.70 -4.12 3.14
CA ALA A 190 -13.45 -4.28 1.72
C ALA A 190 -13.81 -2.99 0.99
N PHE A 191 -12.85 -2.43 0.27
CA PHE A 191 -13.06 -1.30 -0.64
C PHE A 191 -13.23 -1.85 -2.05
N VAL A 192 -14.45 -1.77 -2.57
CA VAL A 192 -14.89 -2.48 -3.78
C VAL A 192 -15.72 -1.58 -4.69
N ARG A 193 -15.92 -1.97 -5.95
CA ARG A 193 -16.75 -1.17 -6.88
C ARG A 193 -18.24 -1.38 -6.64
N ASP A 194 -18.65 -2.60 -6.35
CA ASP A 194 -20.02 -2.89 -5.91
C ASP A 194 -20.12 -4.29 -5.27
N PHE A 195 -21.34 -4.64 -4.85
CA PHE A 195 -21.68 -5.97 -4.36
C PHE A 195 -22.58 -6.69 -5.35
N ASP A 196 -22.33 -7.98 -5.58
CA ASP A 196 -23.14 -8.81 -6.48
C ASP A 196 -23.13 -10.29 -6.02
N PRO A 197 -24.22 -11.07 -6.18
CA PRO A 197 -24.26 -12.45 -5.70
C PRO A 197 -23.57 -13.46 -6.63
N SER A 198 -23.05 -13.06 -7.79
CA SER A 198 -22.35 -13.95 -8.71
C SER A 198 -21.01 -14.44 -8.13
N TYR A 199 -20.21 -15.11 -8.96
CA TYR A 199 -18.85 -15.52 -8.65
C TYR A 199 -17.93 -15.17 -9.81
N LEU A 200 -16.63 -15.02 -9.53
CA LEU A 200 -15.61 -14.70 -10.52
C LEU A 200 -15.63 -15.69 -11.69
N LYS A 201 -15.87 -15.18 -12.90
CA LYS A 201 -15.70 -15.88 -14.18
C LYS A 201 -14.82 -15.09 -15.13
N ASP A 202 -14.28 -15.76 -16.14
CA ASP A 202 -13.55 -15.15 -17.26
C ASP A 202 -12.47 -14.15 -16.84
N ALA A 203 -11.77 -14.46 -15.75
CA ALA A 203 -10.70 -13.65 -15.21
C ALA A 203 -9.53 -14.55 -14.79
N VAL A 204 -8.31 -14.09 -15.06
CA VAL A 204 -7.07 -14.80 -14.73
C VAL A 204 -6.07 -13.83 -14.12
N VAL A 205 -5.37 -14.24 -13.06
CA VAL A 205 -4.28 -13.43 -12.49
C VAL A 205 -3.08 -13.50 -13.43
N THR A 206 -2.65 -12.34 -13.92
CA THR A 206 -1.49 -12.21 -14.83
C THR A 206 -0.28 -11.59 -14.15
N GLY A 207 -0.45 -11.00 -12.97
CA GLY A 207 0.62 -10.39 -12.20
C GLY A 207 0.37 -10.52 -10.70
N ILE A 208 1.39 -10.90 -9.94
CA ILE A 208 1.41 -10.88 -8.47
C ILE A 208 2.63 -10.08 -8.04
N ASN A 209 2.49 -9.20 -7.05
CA ASN A 209 3.55 -8.25 -6.69
C ASN A 209 4.10 -7.50 -7.91
N THR A 210 3.26 -7.16 -8.88
CA THR A 210 3.62 -6.26 -9.99
C THR A 210 3.08 -4.86 -9.72
N PRO A 211 3.66 -3.78 -10.27
CA PRO A 211 2.96 -2.50 -10.33
C PRO A 211 1.60 -2.69 -11.00
N ILE A 212 0.55 -2.14 -10.40
CA ILE A 212 -0.82 -2.17 -10.92
C ILE A 212 -1.43 -0.77 -10.91
N ARG A 213 -2.52 -0.63 -11.66
CA ARG A 213 -3.36 0.56 -11.63
C ARG A 213 -4.65 0.26 -10.87
N ILE A 214 -5.05 1.16 -9.98
CA ILE A 214 -6.36 1.12 -9.31
C ILE A 214 -7.04 2.45 -9.63
N GLY A 215 -8.06 2.42 -10.50
CA GLY A 215 -8.65 3.65 -11.05
C GLY A 215 -7.60 4.62 -11.61
N ARG A 216 -7.45 5.80 -11.00
CA ARG A 216 -6.42 6.80 -11.38
C ARG A 216 -5.12 6.71 -10.58
N ALA A 217 -5.01 5.78 -9.64
CA ALA A 217 -3.83 5.59 -8.82
C ALA A 217 -2.89 4.51 -9.38
N VAL A 218 -1.59 4.71 -9.17
CA VAL A 218 -0.58 3.65 -9.34
C VAL A 218 -0.26 3.05 -7.98
N VAL A 219 -0.07 1.74 -7.93
CA VAL A 219 0.29 1.03 -6.70
C VAL A 219 1.45 0.11 -6.98
N LEU A 220 2.53 0.24 -6.22
CA LEU A 220 3.63 -0.72 -6.22
C LEU A 220 3.52 -1.67 -5.03
N PRO A 221 4.03 -2.90 -5.18
CA PRO A 221 4.13 -3.85 -4.07
C PRO A 221 4.95 -3.27 -2.92
N GLY A 222 4.41 -3.34 -1.70
CA GLY A 222 5.03 -2.80 -0.50
C GLY A 222 4.77 -1.31 -0.24
N ASP A 223 4.04 -0.60 -1.12
CA ASP A 223 3.55 0.75 -0.79
C ASP A 223 2.59 0.71 0.41
N LEU A 224 2.52 1.81 1.15
CA LEU A 224 1.52 1.94 2.21
C LEU A 224 0.16 2.17 1.55
N VAL A 225 -0.80 1.31 1.87
CA VAL A 225 -2.22 1.54 1.60
C VAL A 225 -2.81 2.22 2.82
N LEU A 226 -3.55 3.31 2.62
CA LEU A 226 -4.44 3.90 3.62
C LEU A 226 -5.83 4.05 3.01
N ALA A 227 -6.78 3.26 3.50
CA ALA A 227 -8.17 3.32 3.08
C ALA A 227 -9.06 3.78 4.23
N LYS A 228 -9.80 4.86 3.99
CA LYS A 228 -10.82 5.46 4.87
C LYS A 228 -12.08 5.74 4.04
N LYS A 229 -13.18 6.12 4.69
CA LYS A 229 -14.48 6.32 4.02
C LYS A 229 -14.43 7.21 2.76
N GLU A 230 -13.48 8.14 2.68
CA GLU A 230 -13.27 9.05 1.56
C GLU A 230 -12.70 8.33 0.32
N GLY A 231 -11.92 7.28 0.52
CA GLY A 231 -11.32 6.46 -0.52
C GLY A 231 -10.00 5.82 -0.11
N VAL A 232 -9.17 5.52 -1.10
CA VAL A 232 -7.89 4.81 -0.90
C VAL A 232 -6.76 5.67 -1.44
N ILE A 233 -5.77 5.95 -0.59
CA ILE A 233 -4.50 6.55 -0.99
C ILE A 233 -3.36 5.55 -0.86
N PHE A 234 -2.48 5.55 -1.84
CA PHE A 234 -1.29 4.73 -1.92
C PHE A 234 -0.07 5.63 -1.76
N VAL A 235 0.75 5.36 -0.75
CA VAL A 235 1.92 6.18 -0.43
C VAL A 235 3.16 5.36 -0.78
N PRO A 236 4.01 5.84 -1.72
CA PRO A 236 5.27 5.18 -2.04
C PRO A 236 6.09 4.91 -0.78
N ALA A 237 6.64 3.70 -0.65
CA ALA A 237 7.25 3.26 0.61
C ALA A 237 8.30 4.23 1.18
N HIS A 238 9.15 4.83 0.33
CA HIS A 238 10.18 5.80 0.74
C HIS A 238 9.62 7.16 1.18
N MET A 239 8.36 7.46 0.86
CA MET A 239 7.68 8.70 1.23
C MET A 239 6.90 8.58 2.55
N VAL A 240 6.67 7.37 3.06
CA VAL A 240 5.76 7.13 4.18
C VAL A 240 6.15 7.91 5.42
N GLU A 241 7.42 7.91 5.80
CA GLU A 241 7.89 8.63 6.98
C GLU A 241 7.63 10.14 6.87
N LYS A 242 7.97 10.73 5.71
CA LYS A 242 7.72 12.15 5.43
C LYS A 242 6.24 12.49 5.44
N VAL A 243 5.41 11.64 4.84
CA VAL A 243 3.95 11.80 4.81
C VAL A 243 3.37 11.75 6.22
N VAL A 244 3.69 10.72 7.00
CA VAL A 244 3.20 10.54 8.38
C VAL A 244 3.60 11.72 9.25
N GLN A 245 4.89 12.07 9.30
CA GLN A 245 5.37 13.18 10.14
C GLN A 245 4.74 14.52 9.76
N THR A 246 4.57 14.77 8.45
CA THR A 246 3.97 16.02 7.98
C THR A 246 2.49 16.08 8.27
N ALA A 247 1.76 14.98 8.06
CA ALA A 247 0.34 14.90 8.33
C ALA A 247 0.04 15.04 9.84
N GLU A 248 0.81 14.38 10.69
CA GLU A 248 0.71 14.54 12.14
C GLU A 248 0.96 15.98 12.60
N PHE A 249 1.94 16.67 12.00
CA PHE A 249 2.18 18.09 12.29
C PHE A 249 1.00 18.96 11.84
N ILE A 250 0.45 18.73 10.65
CA ILE A 250 -0.73 19.44 10.15
C ILE A 250 -1.92 19.20 11.08
N ALA A 251 -2.18 17.96 11.49
CA ALA A 251 -3.26 17.62 12.41
C ALA A 251 -3.13 18.34 13.77
N LEU A 252 -1.92 18.45 14.31
CA LEU A 252 -1.66 19.25 15.53
C LEU A 252 -1.98 20.73 15.31
N ARG A 253 -1.54 21.27 14.18
CA ARG A 253 -1.78 22.66 13.79
C ARG A 253 -3.27 22.94 13.65
N ASP A 254 -4.01 22.04 13.03
CA ASP A 254 -5.44 22.15 12.79
C ASP A 254 -6.23 22.03 14.10
N LYS A 255 -5.85 21.10 14.99
CA LYS A 255 -6.43 21.01 16.35
C LYS A 255 -6.30 22.33 17.11
N PHE A 256 -5.09 22.89 17.12
CA PHE A 256 -4.84 24.20 17.72
C PHE A 256 -5.67 25.29 17.05
N GLY A 257 -5.64 25.37 15.72
CA GLY A 257 -6.38 26.37 14.93
C GLY A 257 -7.87 26.33 15.25
N ILE A 258 -8.49 25.15 15.19
CA ILE A 258 -9.91 24.94 15.51
C ILE A 258 -10.22 25.41 16.94
N GLN A 259 -9.36 25.09 17.91
CA GLN A 259 -9.56 25.54 19.29
C GLN A 259 -9.50 27.08 19.38
N MET A 260 -8.48 27.71 18.80
CA MET A 260 -8.32 29.15 18.84
C MET A 260 -9.47 29.91 18.15
N LEU A 261 -10.00 29.35 17.05
CA LEU A 261 -11.16 29.89 16.35
C LEU A 261 -12.43 29.78 17.20
N LYS A 262 -12.65 28.64 17.86
CA LYS A 262 -13.79 28.44 18.78
C LYS A 262 -13.73 29.37 20.00
N GLU A 263 -12.53 29.66 20.49
CA GLU A 263 -12.29 30.59 21.59
C GLU A 263 -12.33 32.07 21.16
N GLY A 264 -12.38 32.35 19.85
CA GLY A 264 -12.36 33.70 19.31
C GLY A 264 -11.03 34.43 19.49
N LYS A 265 -9.95 33.71 19.84
CA LYS A 265 -8.62 34.29 20.07
C LYS A 265 -7.92 34.69 18.78
N TYR A 266 -8.18 33.96 17.70
CA TYR A 266 -7.67 34.25 16.36
C TYR A 266 -8.82 34.17 15.34
N THR A 267 -8.64 34.83 14.19
CA THR A 267 -9.57 34.79 13.05
C THR A 267 -9.16 33.71 12.05
N PRO A 268 -10.08 33.23 11.17
CA PRO A 268 -9.74 32.26 10.12
C PRO A 268 -8.58 32.75 9.24
N GLY A 269 -8.59 34.03 8.85
CA GLY A 269 -7.51 34.62 8.05
C GLY A 269 -6.14 34.60 8.73
N GLN A 270 -6.08 34.64 10.07
CA GLN A 270 -4.81 34.52 10.80
C GLN A 270 -4.32 33.07 10.87
N ILE A 271 -5.23 32.10 11.00
CA ILE A 271 -4.89 30.67 11.08
C ILE A 271 -4.46 30.12 9.72
N ASP A 272 -5.11 30.56 8.64
CA ASP A 272 -4.90 30.05 7.28
C ASP A 272 -3.76 30.76 6.52
N SER A 273 -3.15 31.79 7.12
CA SER A 273 -2.03 32.55 6.55
C SER A 273 -0.69 32.12 7.16
N GLN A 274 0.41 32.73 6.69
CA GLN A 274 1.71 32.60 7.35
C GLN A 274 1.62 33.03 8.82
N TRP A 275 2.05 32.17 9.73
CA TRP A 275 1.90 32.44 11.16
C TRP A 275 2.88 33.52 11.66
N THR A 276 2.35 34.46 12.43
CA THR A 276 3.18 35.43 13.18
C THR A 276 3.94 34.74 14.31
N ASP A 277 5.02 35.34 14.81
CA ASP A 277 5.78 34.77 15.93
C ASP A 277 4.93 34.66 17.21
N ALA A 278 3.95 35.55 17.40
CA ALA A 278 2.98 35.45 18.48
C ALA A 278 2.14 34.16 18.37
N LEU A 279 1.61 33.88 17.18
CA LEU A 279 0.80 32.69 16.91
C LEU A 279 1.63 31.40 17.06
N LYS A 280 2.87 31.39 16.57
CA LYS A 280 3.81 30.26 16.77
C LYS A 280 4.09 30.01 18.24
N ASN A 281 4.35 31.07 19.02
CA ASN A 281 4.60 30.95 20.46
C ASN A 281 3.38 30.41 21.21
N ASP A 282 2.17 30.81 20.79
CA ASP A 282 0.94 30.28 21.36
C ASP A 282 0.73 28.80 21.02
N PHE A 283 1.07 28.38 19.80
CA PHE A 283 1.05 26.97 19.42
C PHE A 283 2.06 26.14 20.23
N LEU A 284 3.29 26.62 20.42
CA LEU A 284 4.29 25.93 21.24
C LEU A 284 3.81 25.76 22.69
N LYS A 285 3.25 26.81 23.28
CA LYS A 285 2.63 26.74 24.62
C LYS A 285 1.43 25.78 24.66
N TRP A 286 0.66 25.72 23.58
CA TRP A 286 -0.45 24.78 23.47
C TRP A 286 0.06 23.35 23.41
N LEU A 287 1.13 23.06 22.67
CA LEU A 287 1.75 21.73 22.65
C LEU A 287 2.27 21.31 24.04
N ASP A 288 2.88 22.23 24.78
CA ASP A 288 3.38 21.95 26.14
C ASP A 288 2.25 21.64 27.14
N LYS A 289 1.07 22.24 26.92
CA LYS A 289 -0.13 21.96 27.71
C LYS A 289 -0.86 20.69 27.28
N ASN A 290 -0.61 20.20 26.08
CA ASN A 290 -1.30 19.06 25.48
C ASN A 290 -0.31 17.96 25.03
N PRO A 291 0.55 17.45 25.93
CA PRO A 291 1.57 16.46 25.55
C PRO A 291 0.97 15.15 25.01
N ASN A 292 -0.25 14.79 25.43
CA ASN A 292 -0.95 13.58 24.99
C ASN A 292 -1.47 13.68 23.55
N GLU A 293 -1.54 14.89 22.97
CA GLU A 293 -1.97 15.09 21.58
C GLU A 293 -0.85 14.81 20.58
N ILE A 294 0.40 14.72 21.03
CA ILE A 294 1.59 14.61 20.17
C ILE A 294 1.82 13.13 19.82
N PRO A 295 1.65 12.71 18.54
CA PRO A 295 1.72 11.30 18.14
C PRO A 295 3.17 10.79 17.95
N MET A 296 4.15 11.67 18.14
CA MET A 296 5.58 11.40 17.98
C MET A 296 6.36 11.88 19.21
N LYS A 297 7.66 11.57 19.30
CA LYS A 297 8.45 12.13 20.40
C LYS A 297 8.55 13.64 20.26
N ARG A 298 8.49 14.37 21.38
CA ARG A 298 8.60 15.83 21.34
C ARG A 298 9.89 16.31 20.64
N SER A 299 11.00 15.60 20.85
CA SER A 299 12.27 15.89 20.15
C SER A 299 12.19 15.73 18.64
N GLU A 300 11.43 14.75 18.14
CA GLU A 300 11.22 14.52 16.71
C GLU A 300 10.38 15.67 16.12
N LEU A 301 9.32 16.07 16.82
CA LEU A 301 8.51 17.23 16.45
C LEU A 301 9.34 18.53 16.42
N ASP A 302 10.15 18.78 17.45
CA ASP A 302 11.00 19.97 17.53
C ASP A 302 12.05 20.00 16.40
N GLU A 303 12.63 18.86 16.04
CA GLU A 303 13.53 18.78 14.88
C GLU A 303 12.78 19.04 13.57
N TYR A 304 11.59 18.46 13.42
CA TYR A 304 10.74 18.64 12.25
C TYR A 304 10.37 20.13 12.05
N MET A 305 9.98 20.80 13.13
CA MET A 305 9.58 22.22 13.12
C MET A 305 10.71 23.18 12.72
N LYS A 306 11.99 22.86 13.01
CA LYS A 306 13.14 23.69 12.61
C LYS A 306 13.29 23.84 11.09
N LYS A 307 12.79 22.87 10.32
CA LYS A 307 12.95 22.80 8.86
C LYS A 307 11.73 23.38 8.12
N ARG A 308 10.74 23.93 8.83
CA ARG A 308 9.46 24.36 8.26
C ARG A 308 9.24 25.87 8.39
N THR A 309 8.68 26.43 7.33
CA THR A 309 8.01 27.73 7.36
C THR A 309 6.60 27.52 7.90
N TRP A 310 6.24 28.34 8.88
CA TRP A 310 4.97 28.34 9.58
C TRP A 310 3.99 29.33 8.95
#